data_AF-A0A6A3HFP3-F1
#
_entry.id   AF-A0A6A3HFP3-F1
#
_cell.length_a   1.000
_cell.length_b   1.000
_cell.length_c   1.000
_cell.angle_alpha   90.00
_cell.angle_beta   90.00
_cell.angle_gamma   90.00
#
_symmetry.space_group_name_H-M   'P 1'
#
loop_
_entity.id
_entity.type
_entity.pdbx_description
1 polymer ?
#
loop_
_entity_poly.entity_id
_entity_poly.type
_entity_poly.pdbx_seq_one_letter_code
_entity_poly.pdbx_strand_id
1 'polypeptide(L)'
;MAMAAVTVTRWATTGTSELQIAGDVLFDGSDSGMAPAICITPNRLPPPPTGSRQLYTMWKTGRTLITNNGGDELAKQHPSLIMALRVLAYDFGGVRITWEQDAYRVDGLGLLGSVYTLMGKQGAQRAEEQCLEWLPAAGLADLHVCHEGGDLKPLKQVVYGAAANSSISDVMMCTLEKRGILWVRPRKPKWRGDGKDCYWLGDLITVLVTNYPFLLTRMYDSSVVRITATPPDHPLTAGLEADGTLAVTSSTVRTECVVGINSHLALEDAIKTIAGQEVKVLRVHPHPHLSRLVCLRTAGRRRQHSRKHYKRYVRWAAARRGITQEQMRAEKWRKSSATAAEGLAKLEWKQIRRIIGLGPRGEQVLYRLRAWAYSMYDVPNGRLGCPHEHCAHEVNVDVHHIFWECPAARKLRNVFVAQWQRLGMPTADMERACFGLDLPAVPGQIWEVAAQHKLRLAIVDESLDEYITALTEGCWRIGAALYFHAVWRWRVQHFDDTNNVTVEHHKLMLAYRLRQGYENMHVYVRPRGAQRPTGLQPW
;
A
#
# COMPACT_ATOMS: atom_id res chain seq x y z
N MET A 1 -5.69 -0.02 13.66
CA MET A 1 -4.98 -0.93 12.71
C MET A 1 -4.09 -1.96 13.39
N ALA A 2 -2.82 -1.66 13.75
CA ALA A 2 -1.90 -2.70 14.26
C ALA A 2 -2.35 -3.39 15.56
N MET A 3 -3.04 -2.69 16.46
CA MET A 3 -3.66 -3.30 17.65
C MET A 3 -4.72 -4.32 17.25
N ALA A 4 -5.59 -3.96 16.30
CA ALA A 4 -6.63 -4.85 15.81
C ALA A 4 -6.03 -6.14 15.21
N ALA A 5 -4.92 -6.06 14.46
CA ALA A 5 -4.24 -7.24 13.96
C ALA A 5 -3.73 -8.15 15.09
N VAL A 6 -3.11 -7.59 16.14
CA VAL A 6 -2.65 -8.38 17.30
C VAL A 6 -3.84 -9.00 18.04
N THR A 7 -4.92 -8.24 18.26
CA THR A 7 -6.14 -8.74 18.92
C THR A 7 -6.77 -9.88 18.14
N VAL A 8 -6.93 -9.74 16.81
CA VAL A 8 -7.49 -10.79 15.95
C VAL A 8 -6.55 -11.99 15.89
N THR A 9 -5.22 -11.80 15.86
CA THR A 9 -4.27 -12.93 15.93
C THR A 9 -4.41 -13.68 17.24
N ARG A 10 -4.55 -12.99 18.38
CA ARG A 10 -4.74 -13.63 19.70
C ARG A 10 -6.08 -14.37 19.77
N TRP A 11 -7.16 -13.74 19.33
CA TRP A 11 -8.46 -14.39 19.20
C TRP A 11 -8.39 -15.67 18.35
N ALA A 12 -7.79 -15.58 17.17
CA ALA A 12 -7.71 -16.69 16.24
C ALA A 12 -6.80 -17.83 16.74
N THR A 13 -5.78 -17.53 17.55
CA THR A 13 -4.79 -18.55 17.99
C THR A 13 -5.07 -19.13 19.36
N THR A 14 -5.50 -18.31 20.32
CA THR A 14 -5.64 -18.73 21.73
C THR A 14 -7.06 -18.54 22.25
N GLY A 15 -8.02 -18.15 21.41
CA GLY A 15 -9.43 -18.10 21.82
C GLY A 15 -9.97 -19.50 22.08
N THR A 16 -10.82 -19.65 23.10
CA THR A 16 -11.65 -20.83 23.28
C THR A 16 -12.72 -20.90 22.18
N SER A 17 -13.42 -22.03 22.07
CA SER A 17 -14.50 -22.20 21.09
C SER A 17 -15.57 -21.12 21.21
N GLU A 18 -15.96 -20.73 22.44
CA GLU A 18 -16.96 -19.68 22.69
C GLU A 18 -16.47 -18.31 22.22
N LEU A 19 -15.21 -17.98 22.53
CA LEU A 19 -14.59 -16.73 22.07
C LEU A 19 -14.46 -16.68 20.54
N GLN A 20 -14.19 -17.83 19.92
CA GLN A 20 -14.13 -17.95 18.46
C GLN A 20 -15.50 -17.71 17.84
N ILE A 21 -16.55 -18.37 18.34
CA ILE A 21 -17.92 -18.15 17.89
C ILE A 21 -18.32 -16.68 18.03
N ALA A 22 -18.02 -16.05 19.18
CA ALA A 22 -18.30 -14.63 19.38
C ALA A 22 -17.60 -13.74 18.33
N GLY A 23 -16.34 -14.04 18.00
CA GLY A 23 -15.63 -13.33 16.94
C GLY A 23 -16.22 -13.58 15.55
N ASP A 24 -16.61 -14.82 15.26
CA ASP A 24 -17.25 -15.21 13.99
C ASP A 24 -18.53 -14.40 13.75
N VAL A 25 -19.38 -14.28 14.77
CA VAL A 25 -20.59 -13.41 14.76
C VAL A 25 -20.22 -11.96 14.46
N LEU A 26 -19.20 -11.42 15.13
CA LEU A 26 -18.76 -10.02 14.95
C LEU A 26 -18.14 -9.74 13.57
N PHE A 27 -17.73 -10.77 12.84
CA PHE A 27 -17.18 -10.63 11.49
C PHE A 27 -18.26 -10.67 10.40
N ASP A 28 -19.21 -11.59 10.51
CA ASP A 28 -20.20 -11.86 9.46
C ASP A 28 -21.18 -10.68 9.33
N GLY A 29 -21.65 -10.14 10.47
CA GLY A 29 -22.56 -9.00 10.48
C GLY A 29 -23.87 -9.27 9.71
N SER A 30 -24.21 -10.54 9.50
CA SER A 30 -25.46 -10.98 8.87
C SER A 30 -26.44 -11.43 9.94
N ASP A 31 -27.72 -11.19 9.71
CA ASP A 31 -28.82 -11.61 10.60
C ASP A 31 -29.18 -13.10 10.43
N SER A 32 -28.36 -13.89 9.73
CA SER A 32 -28.68 -15.26 9.33
C SER A 32 -28.68 -16.29 10.47
N GLY A 33 -28.42 -15.87 11.71
CA GLY A 33 -28.49 -16.70 12.92
C GLY A 33 -27.40 -17.75 13.08
N MET A 34 -26.66 -18.09 12.01
CA MET A 34 -25.49 -18.98 12.05
C MET A 34 -24.24 -18.26 11.55
N ALA A 35 -23.35 -17.91 12.48
CA ALA A 35 -22.08 -17.33 12.12
C ALA A 35 -21.18 -18.40 11.46
N PRO A 36 -20.64 -18.16 10.25
CA PRO A 36 -19.72 -19.09 9.61
C PRO A 36 -18.42 -19.18 10.41
N ALA A 37 -17.80 -20.37 10.45
CA ALA A 37 -16.48 -20.53 11.06
C ALA A 37 -15.42 -19.80 10.21
N ILE A 38 -14.97 -18.62 10.64
CA ILE A 38 -14.11 -17.78 9.81
C ILE A 38 -12.66 -18.18 9.99
N CYS A 39 -12.11 -18.84 8.99
CA CYS A 39 -10.68 -19.07 8.89
C CYS A 39 -9.96 -17.87 8.24
N ILE A 40 -8.77 -17.56 8.75
CA ILE A 40 -7.86 -16.54 8.23
C ILE A 40 -6.62 -17.27 7.73
N THR A 41 -6.29 -17.12 6.45
CA THR A 41 -5.04 -17.61 5.87
C THR A 41 -3.99 -16.49 5.86
N PRO A 42 -2.97 -16.50 6.74
CA PRO A 42 -1.99 -15.42 6.80
C PRO A 42 -1.02 -15.49 5.62
N ASN A 43 -0.81 -14.37 4.91
CA ASN A 43 0.15 -14.26 3.81
C ASN A 43 1.20 -13.17 4.09
N ARG A 44 2.18 -13.07 3.19
CA ARG A 44 3.21 -12.03 3.19
C ARG A 44 3.19 -11.27 1.86
N LEU A 45 2.29 -10.31 1.76
CA LEU A 45 2.03 -9.53 0.54
C LEU A 45 2.78 -8.20 0.58
N PRO A 46 3.19 -7.65 -0.58
CA PRO A 46 3.61 -6.26 -0.64
C PRO A 46 2.46 -5.33 -0.21
N PRO A 47 2.75 -4.14 0.34
CA PRO A 47 1.72 -3.19 0.69
C PRO A 47 0.94 -2.73 -0.53
N PRO A 48 -0.38 -2.53 -0.39
CA PRO A 48 -1.19 -2.01 -1.47
C PRO A 48 -0.72 -0.61 -1.88
N PRO A 49 -0.78 -0.27 -3.18
CA PRO A 49 -0.38 1.06 -3.67
C PRO A 49 -1.23 2.18 -3.07
N THR A 50 -2.48 1.89 -2.70
CA THR A 50 -3.40 2.81 -2.03
C THR A 50 -3.14 3.01 -0.54
N GLY A 51 -2.12 2.33 0.00
CA GLY A 51 -1.81 2.26 1.43
C GLY A 51 -2.81 1.41 2.23
N SER A 52 -2.46 1.10 3.48
CA SER A 52 -3.36 0.41 4.41
C SER A 52 -4.40 1.38 4.97
N ARG A 53 -5.67 0.96 5.00
CA ARG A 53 -6.77 1.75 5.57
C ARG A 53 -7.41 1.00 6.73
N GLN A 54 -7.96 1.74 7.67
CA GLN A 54 -8.89 1.20 8.64
C GLN A 54 -10.20 0.87 7.91
N LEU A 55 -10.73 -0.31 8.16
CA LEU A 55 -12.03 -0.75 7.68
C LEU A 55 -13.10 -0.44 8.74
N TYR A 56 -14.36 -0.63 8.37
CA TYR A 56 -15.52 -0.26 9.19
C TYR A 56 -15.58 -0.95 10.56
N THR A 57 -14.94 -2.11 10.74
CA THR A 57 -14.73 -2.72 12.06
C THR A 57 -13.27 -2.97 12.38
N MET A 58 -12.94 -3.03 13.67
CA MET A 58 -11.62 -3.47 14.13
C MET A 58 -11.33 -4.91 13.71
N TRP A 59 -12.33 -5.80 13.77
CA TRP A 59 -12.23 -7.19 13.32
C TRP A 59 -11.78 -7.29 11.86
N LYS A 60 -12.50 -6.63 10.94
CA LYS A 60 -12.14 -6.63 9.51
C LYS A 60 -10.79 -5.98 9.26
N THR A 61 -10.49 -4.87 9.93
CA THR A 61 -9.17 -4.24 9.88
C THR A 61 -8.05 -5.20 10.31
N GLY A 62 -8.27 -5.94 11.40
CA GLY A 62 -7.32 -6.91 11.93
C GLY A 62 -7.12 -8.10 10.99
N ARG A 63 -8.21 -8.73 10.53
CA ARG A 63 -8.19 -9.83 9.56
C ARG A 63 -7.43 -9.44 8.30
N THR A 64 -7.77 -8.32 7.66
CA THR A 64 -7.07 -7.87 6.45
C THR A 64 -5.56 -7.68 6.66
N LEU A 65 -5.14 -7.13 7.82
CA LEU A 65 -3.70 -6.98 8.11
C LEU A 65 -2.99 -8.32 8.35
N ILE A 66 -3.66 -9.31 8.95
CA ILE A 66 -3.13 -10.66 9.14
C ILE A 66 -3.08 -11.39 7.80
N THR A 67 -4.16 -11.35 7.01
CA THR A 67 -4.19 -11.92 5.65
C THR A 67 -3.07 -11.34 4.80
N ASN A 68 -2.81 -10.04 4.87
CA ASN A 68 -1.79 -9.41 4.04
C ASN A 68 -0.36 -9.54 4.57
N ASN A 69 -0.16 -9.62 5.89
CA ASN A 69 1.18 -9.50 6.47
C ASN A 69 1.38 -10.32 7.76
N GLY A 70 0.61 -11.38 7.97
CA GLY A 70 0.71 -12.32 9.09
C GLY A 70 1.44 -13.63 8.74
N GLY A 71 1.72 -13.87 7.46
CA GLY A 71 2.45 -15.05 6.97
C GLY A 71 3.96 -14.88 6.93
N ASP A 72 4.66 -15.97 6.62
CA ASP A 72 6.12 -16.00 6.44
C ASP A 72 6.55 -15.43 5.09
N GLU A 73 7.79 -14.95 5.05
CA GLU A 73 8.39 -14.44 3.83
C GLU A 73 8.84 -15.57 2.91
N LEU A 74 8.28 -15.55 1.70
CA LEU A 74 8.62 -16.48 0.62
C LEU A 74 10.08 -16.28 0.17
N ALA A 75 10.69 -17.33 -0.36
CA ALA A 75 11.97 -17.18 -1.04
C ALA A 75 11.85 -16.25 -2.24
N LYS A 76 12.88 -15.44 -2.52
CA LYS A 76 12.88 -14.49 -3.64
C LYS A 76 12.60 -15.16 -4.99
N GLN A 77 13.06 -16.41 -5.16
CA GLN A 77 12.87 -17.20 -6.37
C GLN A 77 11.52 -17.95 -6.41
N HIS A 78 10.77 -17.97 -5.30
CA HIS A 78 9.54 -18.74 -5.20
C HIS A 78 8.50 -18.37 -6.29
N PRO A 79 8.20 -17.08 -6.55
CA PRO A 79 7.29 -16.72 -7.64
C PRO A 79 7.75 -17.24 -9.01
N SER A 80 9.05 -17.17 -9.30
CA SER A 80 9.62 -17.67 -10.56
C SER A 80 9.50 -19.19 -10.68
N LEU A 81 9.67 -19.94 -9.59
CA LEU A 81 9.46 -21.39 -9.58
C LEU A 81 8.00 -21.76 -9.82
N ILE A 82 7.05 -21.05 -9.20
CA ILE A 82 5.62 -21.30 -9.45
C ILE A 82 5.24 -20.95 -10.90
N MET A 83 5.81 -19.88 -11.47
CA MET A 83 5.61 -19.56 -12.89
C MET A 83 6.17 -20.65 -13.81
N ALA A 84 7.35 -21.19 -13.52
CA ALA A 84 7.89 -22.31 -14.28
C ALA A 84 7.00 -23.57 -14.17
N LEU A 85 6.50 -23.90 -12.98
CA LEU A 85 5.54 -25.01 -12.80
C LEU A 85 4.24 -24.79 -13.54
N ARG A 86 3.75 -23.55 -13.60
CA ARG A 86 2.53 -23.19 -14.34
C ARG A 86 2.71 -23.36 -15.85
N VAL A 87 3.83 -22.88 -16.41
CA VAL A 87 4.19 -23.10 -17.81
C VAL A 87 4.29 -24.61 -18.11
N LEU A 88 4.94 -25.38 -17.25
CA LEU A 88 5.01 -26.84 -17.40
C LEU A 88 3.62 -27.50 -17.34
N ALA A 89 2.72 -27.02 -16.49
CA ALA A 89 1.37 -27.56 -16.38
C ALA A 89 0.52 -27.28 -17.63
N TYR A 90 0.44 -26.02 -18.06
CA TYR A 90 -0.45 -25.59 -19.15
C TYR A 90 0.16 -25.79 -20.54
N ASP A 91 1.39 -25.31 -20.77
CA ASP A 91 1.97 -25.22 -22.11
C ASP A 91 2.61 -26.54 -22.55
N PHE A 92 3.11 -27.32 -21.58
CA PHE A 92 3.77 -28.60 -21.83
C PHE A 92 2.93 -29.81 -21.41
N GLY A 93 1.68 -29.60 -20.98
CA GLY A 93 0.75 -30.67 -20.59
C GLY A 93 1.26 -31.51 -19.41
N GLY A 94 2.04 -30.91 -18.51
CA GLY A 94 2.58 -31.56 -17.31
C GLY A 94 1.52 -31.91 -16.26
N VAL A 95 0.30 -31.36 -16.39
CA VAL A 95 -0.90 -31.76 -15.66
C VAL A 95 -1.98 -32.15 -16.66
N ARG A 96 -2.53 -33.36 -16.50
CA ARG A 96 -3.72 -33.80 -17.24
C ARG A 96 -4.85 -34.07 -16.27
N ILE A 97 -6.02 -33.51 -16.55
CA ILE A 97 -7.22 -33.68 -15.72
C ILE A 97 -8.25 -34.44 -16.56
N THR A 98 -8.67 -35.60 -16.08
CA THR A 98 -9.73 -36.42 -16.69
C THR A 98 -10.87 -36.62 -15.70
N TRP A 99 -12.10 -36.76 -16.18
CA TRP A 99 -13.25 -37.10 -15.34
C TRP A 99 -13.50 -38.60 -15.37
N GLU A 100 -13.39 -39.24 -14.21
CA GLU A 100 -13.48 -40.69 -14.04
C GLU A 100 -14.19 -40.99 -12.71
N GLN A 101 -15.13 -41.95 -12.70
CA GLN A 101 -15.73 -42.45 -11.45
C GLN A 101 -16.28 -41.36 -10.51
N ASP A 102 -16.98 -40.36 -11.05
CA ASP A 102 -17.54 -39.22 -10.30
C ASP A 102 -16.48 -38.35 -9.59
N ALA A 103 -15.27 -38.31 -10.14
CA ALA A 103 -14.14 -37.56 -9.62
C ALA A 103 -13.23 -37.07 -10.76
N TYR A 104 -12.43 -36.06 -10.48
CA TYR A 104 -11.33 -35.66 -11.36
C TYR A 104 -10.08 -36.46 -11.03
N ARG A 105 -9.56 -37.21 -12.00
CA ARG A 105 -8.23 -37.81 -11.95
C ARG A 105 -7.23 -36.79 -12.49
N VAL A 106 -6.24 -36.46 -11.66
CA VAL A 106 -5.20 -35.47 -11.97
C VAL A 106 -3.88 -36.20 -12.08
N ASP A 107 -3.36 -36.29 -13.30
CA ASP A 107 -2.03 -36.82 -13.60
C ASP A 107 -1.02 -35.66 -13.67
N GLY A 108 -0.25 -35.49 -12.61
CA GLY A 108 0.77 -34.46 -12.46
C GLY A 108 2.20 -35.01 -12.54
N LEU A 109 2.41 -36.23 -13.04
CA LEU A 109 3.76 -36.84 -13.10
C LEU A 109 4.75 -35.96 -13.87
N GLY A 110 4.30 -35.28 -14.93
CA GLY A 110 5.11 -34.37 -15.73
C GLY A 110 5.63 -33.15 -14.94
N LEU A 111 4.99 -32.77 -13.83
CA LEU A 111 5.46 -31.69 -12.97
C LEU A 111 6.58 -32.10 -12.01
N LEU A 112 6.74 -33.39 -11.72
CA LEU A 112 7.66 -33.89 -10.69
C LEU A 112 9.14 -33.94 -11.11
N GLY A 113 9.53 -33.09 -12.06
CA GLY A 113 10.89 -33.00 -12.61
C GLY A 113 11.82 -32.04 -11.85
N SER A 114 12.71 -31.39 -12.61
CA SER A 114 13.79 -30.55 -12.07
C SER A 114 13.29 -29.34 -11.27
N VAL A 115 12.22 -28.67 -11.72
CA VAL A 115 11.66 -27.49 -11.04
C VAL A 115 11.06 -27.86 -9.68
N TYR A 116 10.30 -28.96 -9.63
CA TYR A 116 9.77 -29.52 -8.39
C TYR A 116 10.89 -29.89 -7.40
N THR A 117 11.92 -30.57 -7.89
CA THR A 117 13.08 -30.97 -7.07
C THR A 117 13.82 -29.75 -6.52
N LEU A 118 14.00 -28.71 -7.33
CA LEU A 118 14.62 -27.46 -6.91
C LEU A 118 13.78 -26.76 -5.82
N MET A 119 12.45 -26.73 -5.97
CA MET A 119 11.54 -26.19 -4.96
C MET A 119 11.66 -26.94 -3.63
N GLY A 120 11.76 -28.28 -3.66
CA GLY A 120 12.02 -29.09 -2.46
C GLY A 120 13.36 -28.79 -1.80
N LYS A 121 14.44 -28.70 -2.58
CA LYS A 121 15.78 -28.35 -2.08
C LYS A 121 15.80 -26.97 -1.42
N GLN A 122 15.14 -25.97 -2.01
CA GLN A 122 15.06 -24.62 -1.44
C GLN A 122 14.23 -24.56 -0.16
N GLY A 123 13.11 -25.30 -0.10
CA GLY A 123 12.31 -25.43 1.11
C GLY A 123 13.13 -26.03 2.26
N ALA A 124 13.82 -27.15 2.00
CA ALA A 124 14.68 -27.82 2.97
C ALA A 124 15.80 -26.90 3.49
N GLN A 125 16.47 -26.14 2.60
CA GLN A 125 17.52 -25.19 3.00
C GLN A 125 17.04 -24.09 3.95
N ARG A 126 15.75 -23.72 3.88
CA ARG A 126 15.15 -22.66 4.73
C ARG A 126 14.43 -23.22 5.95
N ALA A 127 14.45 -24.54 6.16
CA ALA A 127 13.56 -25.23 7.09
C ALA A 127 12.09 -24.78 6.91
N GLU A 128 11.69 -24.55 5.66
CA GLU A 128 10.32 -24.18 5.30
C GLU A 128 9.54 -25.46 5.05
N GLU A 129 8.61 -25.75 5.95
CA GLU A 129 7.68 -26.85 5.77
C GLU A 129 6.33 -26.33 5.25
N GLN A 130 5.72 -27.07 4.33
CA GLN A 130 4.33 -26.83 3.92
C GLN A 130 3.39 -27.69 4.76
N CYS A 131 2.37 -27.08 5.34
CA CYS A 131 1.32 -27.72 6.14
C CYS A 131 0.08 -27.94 5.25
N LEU A 132 0.20 -28.84 4.29
CA LEU A 132 -0.86 -29.07 3.29
C LEU A 132 -2.04 -29.86 3.86
N GLU A 133 -1.87 -30.51 5.01
CA GLU A 133 -2.95 -31.07 5.83
C GLU A 133 -4.04 -30.04 6.17
N TRP A 134 -3.69 -28.75 6.20
CA TRP A 134 -4.59 -27.67 6.53
C TRP A 134 -5.05 -26.87 5.32
N LEU A 135 -4.55 -27.19 4.12
CA LEU A 135 -4.99 -26.58 2.87
C LEU A 135 -6.52 -26.66 2.68
N PRO A 136 -7.21 -27.77 2.99
CA PRO A 136 -8.67 -27.83 2.87
C PRO A 136 -9.41 -26.77 3.69
N ALA A 137 -8.87 -26.35 4.84
CA ALA A 137 -9.48 -25.32 5.69
C ALA A 137 -9.29 -23.89 5.17
N ALA A 138 -8.41 -23.67 4.17
CA ALA A 138 -8.11 -22.34 3.65
C ALA A 138 -9.32 -21.74 2.92
N GLY A 139 -9.65 -20.49 3.24
CA GLY A 139 -10.73 -19.74 2.58
C GLY A 139 -10.31 -19.27 1.19
N LEU A 140 -11.19 -19.42 0.20
CA LEU A 140 -10.91 -19.03 -1.20
C LEU A 140 -10.67 -17.51 -1.36
N ALA A 141 -11.21 -16.69 -0.45
CA ALA A 141 -10.99 -15.24 -0.44
C ALA A 141 -9.69 -14.78 0.23
N ASP A 142 -9.16 -15.56 1.19
CA ASP A 142 -8.01 -15.16 2.00
C ASP A 142 -6.71 -15.80 1.52
N LEU A 143 -6.79 -16.98 0.90
CA LEU A 143 -5.64 -17.66 0.31
C LEU A 143 -5.12 -16.87 -0.88
N HIS A 144 -3.88 -16.39 -0.80
CA HIS A 144 -3.20 -15.74 -1.92
C HIS A 144 -2.24 -16.73 -2.60
N VAL A 145 -2.36 -16.83 -3.92
CA VAL A 145 -1.58 -17.72 -4.76
C VAL A 145 -0.79 -16.92 -5.79
N CYS A 146 0.37 -17.44 -6.21
CA CYS A 146 1.12 -16.85 -7.30
C CYS A 146 0.34 -17.07 -8.62
N HIS A 147 0.04 -15.95 -9.29
CA HIS A 147 -0.65 -15.91 -10.58
C HIS A 147 0.32 -15.53 -11.72
N GLU A 148 -0.15 -15.59 -12.97
CA GLU A 148 0.55 -15.05 -14.16
C GLU A 148 1.19 -13.70 -13.85
N GLY A 149 2.49 -13.60 -14.16
CA GLY A 149 3.34 -12.44 -13.84
C GLY A 149 4.12 -12.56 -12.52
N GLY A 150 3.88 -13.60 -11.72
CA GLY A 150 4.54 -13.79 -10.42
C GLY A 150 3.90 -13.02 -9.26
N ASP A 151 2.82 -12.28 -9.52
CA ASP A 151 2.09 -11.54 -8.50
C ASP A 151 1.24 -12.47 -7.62
N LEU A 152 1.15 -12.16 -6.33
CA LEU A 152 0.25 -12.84 -5.40
C LEU A 152 -1.15 -12.24 -5.50
N LYS A 153 -2.14 -13.06 -5.88
CA LYS A 153 -3.55 -12.67 -5.97
C LYS A 153 -4.42 -13.56 -5.08
N PRO A 154 -5.52 -13.03 -4.51
CA PRO A 154 -6.52 -13.87 -3.85
C PRO A 154 -7.00 -14.97 -4.79
N LEU A 155 -7.14 -16.20 -4.30
CA LEU A 155 -7.51 -17.36 -5.11
C LEU A 155 -8.85 -17.17 -5.83
N LYS A 156 -9.84 -16.53 -5.17
CA LYS A 156 -11.12 -16.15 -5.81
C LYS A 156 -11.01 -15.21 -7.01
N GLN A 157 -9.92 -14.45 -7.15
CA GLN A 157 -9.67 -13.58 -8.32
C GLN A 157 -8.96 -14.34 -9.44
N VAL A 158 -8.34 -15.47 -9.10
CA VAL A 158 -7.65 -16.34 -10.06
C VAL A 158 -8.64 -17.33 -10.69
N VAL A 159 -9.55 -17.86 -9.88
CA VAL A 159 -10.54 -18.86 -10.31
C VAL A 159 -11.93 -18.23 -10.32
N TYR A 160 -12.48 -17.97 -11.51
CA TYR A 160 -13.81 -17.39 -11.69
C TYR A 160 -14.91 -18.39 -11.32
N GLY A 161 -15.90 -17.97 -10.52
CA GLY A 161 -17.05 -18.80 -10.13
C GLY A 161 -16.96 -19.45 -8.73
N ALA A 162 -15.81 -19.34 -8.07
CA ALA A 162 -15.65 -19.76 -6.67
C ALA A 162 -16.48 -18.87 -5.71
N ALA A 163 -17.23 -19.49 -4.81
CA ALA A 163 -18.02 -18.76 -3.81
C ALA A 163 -17.10 -18.03 -2.81
N ALA A 164 -17.35 -16.73 -2.57
CA ALA A 164 -16.46 -15.87 -1.79
C ALA A 164 -16.29 -16.27 -0.32
N ASN A 165 -17.25 -17.00 0.24
CA ASN A 165 -17.28 -17.39 1.66
C ASN A 165 -17.01 -18.89 1.88
N SER A 166 -16.53 -19.60 0.86
CA SER A 166 -16.23 -21.03 0.96
C SER A 166 -14.76 -21.30 1.26
N SER A 167 -14.51 -22.38 2.00
CA SER A 167 -13.18 -23.00 2.09
C SER A 167 -12.93 -23.93 0.89
N ILE A 168 -11.70 -24.43 0.77
CA ILE A 168 -11.38 -25.48 -0.21
C ILE A 168 -12.18 -26.76 0.09
N SER A 169 -12.36 -27.12 1.37
CA SER A 169 -13.10 -28.33 1.79
C SER A 169 -14.59 -28.29 1.48
N ASP A 170 -15.18 -27.09 1.40
CA ASP A 170 -16.56 -26.88 0.98
C ASP A 170 -16.76 -27.12 -0.52
N VAL A 171 -15.67 -27.03 -1.29
CA VAL A 171 -15.66 -27.17 -2.74
C VAL A 171 -15.27 -28.58 -3.17
N MET A 172 -14.18 -29.10 -2.63
CA MET A 172 -13.59 -30.36 -3.08
C MET A 172 -12.86 -31.12 -1.96
N MET A 173 -12.69 -32.42 -2.17
CA MET A 173 -11.77 -33.26 -1.40
C MET A 173 -10.71 -33.84 -2.31
N CYS A 174 -9.48 -33.96 -1.81
CA CYS A 174 -8.36 -34.52 -2.55
C CYS A 174 -7.87 -35.80 -1.88
N THR A 175 -7.58 -36.84 -2.65
CA THR A 175 -6.97 -38.09 -2.18
C THR A 175 -5.85 -38.49 -3.14
N LEU A 176 -4.64 -38.72 -2.63
CA LEU A 176 -3.51 -39.18 -3.45
C LEU A 176 -3.60 -40.70 -3.58
N GLU A 177 -3.65 -41.21 -4.82
CA GLU A 177 -3.63 -42.65 -5.08
C GLU A 177 -2.20 -43.18 -5.01
N LYS A 178 -1.32 -42.53 -5.77
CA LYS A 178 0.11 -42.82 -5.83
C LYS A 178 0.85 -41.56 -6.23
N ARG A 179 2.17 -41.58 -6.11
CA ARG A 179 3.02 -40.47 -6.52
C ARG A 179 2.67 -40.00 -7.93
N GLY A 180 2.32 -38.72 -8.05
CA GLY A 180 1.94 -38.04 -9.29
C GLY A 180 0.44 -38.11 -9.63
N ILE A 181 -0.35 -38.98 -9.00
CA ILE A 181 -1.76 -39.20 -9.34
C ILE A 181 -2.66 -38.80 -8.16
N LEU A 182 -3.44 -37.73 -8.36
CA LEU A 182 -4.34 -37.15 -7.36
C LEU A 182 -5.80 -37.29 -7.83
N TRP A 183 -6.68 -37.74 -6.94
CA TRP A 183 -8.13 -37.75 -7.16
C TRP A 183 -8.77 -36.56 -6.46
N VAL A 184 -9.63 -35.82 -7.17
CA VAL A 184 -10.35 -34.67 -6.64
C VAL A 184 -11.85 -34.88 -6.79
N ARG A 185 -12.55 -35.01 -5.67
CA ARG A 185 -14.01 -35.19 -5.62
C ARG A 185 -14.70 -33.86 -5.32
N PRO A 186 -15.60 -33.36 -6.20
CA PRO A 186 -16.41 -32.19 -5.89
C PRO A 186 -17.43 -32.49 -4.79
N ARG A 187 -17.69 -31.53 -3.90
CA ARG A 187 -18.64 -31.68 -2.78
C ARG A 187 -20.10 -31.51 -3.19
N LYS A 188 -20.40 -30.66 -4.18
CA LYS A 188 -21.78 -30.39 -4.62
C LYS A 188 -22.07 -31.11 -5.94
N PRO A 189 -23.28 -31.68 -6.11
CA PRO A 189 -23.67 -32.40 -7.33
C PRO A 189 -23.52 -31.57 -8.61
N LYS A 190 -23.87 -30.28 -8.56
CA LYS A 190 -23.76 -29.35 -9.70
C LYS A 190 -22.33 -29.04 -10.18
N TRP A 191 -21.32 -29.60 -9.51
CA TRP A 191 -19.91 -29.49 -9.89
C TRP A 191 -19.35 -30.83 -10.36
N ARG A 192 -20.19 -31.86 -10.45
CA ARG A 192 -19.85 -33.13 -11.07
C ARG A 192 -19.82 -32.89 -12.58
N GLY A 193 -19.05 -33.68 -13.32
CA GLY A 193 -18.98 -33.56 -14.77
C GLY A 193 -20.23 -34.15 -15.42
N ASP A 194 -21.35 -33.43 -15.47
CA ASP A 194 -22.56 -33.81 -16.22
C ASP A 194 -22.40 -33.66 -17.75
N GLY A 195 -21.21 -33.98 -18.28
CA GLY A 195 -20.87 -33.85 -19.70
C GLY A 195 -20.55 -32.43 -20.16
N LYS A 196 -20.53 -31.45 -19.24
CA LYS A 196 -19.99 -30.11 -19.45
C LYS A 196 -18.82 -29.89 -18.50
N ASP A 197 -17.67 -29.49 -19.04
CA ASP A 197 -16.49 -29.16 -18.24
C ASP A 197 -16.83 -28.07 -17.22
N CYS A 198 -16.71 -28.37 -15.93
CA CYS A 198 -16.68 -27.35 -14.89
C CYS A 198 -15.29 -26.68 -14.93
N TYR A 199 -15.03 -25.88 -15.98
CA TYR A 199 -13.72 -25.32 -16.30
C TYR A 199 -13.02 -24.67 -15.09
N TRP A 200 -13.80 -23.96 -14.25
CA TRP A 200 -13.26 -23.32 -13.05
C TRP A 200 -12.70 -24.29 -12.00
N LEU A 201 -13.23 -25.51 -11.87
CA LEU A 201 -12.72 -26.49 -10.92
C LEU A 201 -11.42 -27.12 -11.44
N GLY A 202 -11.31 -27.34 -12.75
CA GLY A 202 -10.04 -27.71 -13.40
C GLY A 202 -8.96 -26.65 -13.20
N ASP A 203 -9.32 -25.38 -13.38
CA ASP A 203 -8.43 -24.25 -13.10
C ASP A 203 -8.01 -24.20 -11.63
N LEU A 204 -8.95 -24.40 -10.70
CA LEU A 204 -8.67 -24.46 -9.25
C LEU A 204 -7.66 -25.56 -8.92
N ILE A 205 -7.89 -26.77 -9.44
CA ILE A 205 -6.99 -27.92 -9.26
C ILE A 205 -5.60 -27.58 -9.77
N THR A 206 -5.51 -27.04 -11.00
CA THR A 206 -4.23 -26.72 -11.63
C THR A 206 -3.48 -25.63 -10.87
N VAL A 207 -4.18 -24.58 -10.42
CA VAL A 207 -3.60 -23.50 -9.60
C VAL A 207 -3.10 -24.03 -8.26
N LEU A 208 -3.84 -24.92 -7.61
CA LEU A 208 -3.43 -25.51 -6.33
C LEU A 208 -2.23 -26.45 -6.50
N VAL A 209 -2.24 -27.33 -7.50
CA VAL A 209 -1.13 -28.24 -7.77
C VAL A 209 0.14 -27.48 -8.18
N THR A 210 0.03 -26.38 -8.92
CA THR A 210 1.21 -25.57 -9.29
C THR A 210 1.74 -24.76 -8.11
N ASN A 211 0.89 -24.21 -7.23
CA ASN A 211 1.31 -23.46 -6.04
C ASN A 211 1.78 -24.37 -4.88
N TYR A 212 1.22 -25.57 -4.80
CA TYR A 212 1.46 -26.57 -3.76
C TYR A 212 1.75 -27.95 -4.38
N PRO A 213 2.84 -28.11 -5.15
CA PRO A 213 3.09 -29.33 -5.93
C PRO A 213 3.38 -30.56 -5.07
N PHE A 214 3.69 -30.39 -3.79
CA PHE A 214 3.82 -31.52 -2.86
C PHE A 214 2.50 -32.29 -2.65
N LEU A 215 1.35 -31.71 -3.01
CA LEU A 215 0.06 -32.42 -3.11
C LEU A 215 0.16 -33.68 -3.99
N LEU A 216 1.05 -33.70 -4.98
CA LEU A 216 1.25 -34.84 -5.89
C LEU A 216 2.13 -35.95 -5.29
N THR A 217 2.70 -35.77 -4.10
CA THR A 217 3.70 -36.71 -3.57
C THR A 217 3.44 -37.18 -2.15
N ARG A 218 2.61 -36.45 -1.41
CA ARG A 218 2.35 -36.74 0.00
C ARG A 218 0.84 -36.71 0.26
N MET A 219 0.36 -37.75 0.93
CA MET A 219 -0.96 -37.75 1.56
C MET A 219 -0.91 -36.88 2.80
N TYR A 220 -1.98 -36.13 3.03
CA TYR A 220 -2.13 -35.30 4.20
C TYR A 220 -3.46 -35.61 4.87
N ASP A 221 -3.40 -35.93 6.15
CA ASP A 221 -4.58 -36.10 7.00
C ASP A 221 -4.81 -34.79 7.76
N SER A 222 -6.02 -34.25 7.65
CA SER A 222 -6.42 -33.00 8.29
C SER A 222 -6.48 -33.09 9.81
N SER A 223 -6.44 -34.30 10.39
CA SER A 223 -6.34 -34.51 11.84
C SER A 223 -4.94 -34.22 12.39
N VAL A 224 -3.91 -34.22 11.53
CA VAL A 224 -2.51 -34.21 11.98
C VAL A 224 -2.19 -32.94 12.73
N VAL A 225 -1.66 -33.12 13.95
CA VAL A 225 -1.10 -32.04 14.74
C VAL A 225 0.40 -31.94 14.48
N ARG A 226 0.82 -30.80 13.92
CA ARG A 226 2.25 -30.49 13.71
C ARG A 226 2.90 -30.10 15.02
N ILE A 227 3.91 -30.86 15.41
CA ILE A 227 4.74 -30.63 16.58
C ILE A 227 6.18 -30.37 16.12
N THR A 228 6.83 -29.41 16.76
CA THR A 228 8.27 -29.21 16.66
C THR A 228 8.86 -29.51 18.04
N ALA A 229 9.68 -30.55 18.14
CA ALA A 229 10.32 -30.93 19.39
C ALA A 229 11.79 -31.32 19.20
N THR A 230 12.51 -31.50 20.31
CA THR A 230 13.89 -32.01 20.33
C THR A 230 13.96 -33.29 21.15
N PRO A 231 14.66 -34.34 20.67
CA PRO A 231 15.44 -34.37 19.42
C PRO A 231 14.54 -34.43 18.14
N PRO A 232 15.03 -34.05 16.95
CA PRO A 232 14.21 -33.94 15.73
C PRO A 232 13.60 -35.27 15.25
N ASP A 233 14.20 -36.39 15.61
CA ASP A 233 13.80 -37.76 15.31
C ASP A 233 12.90 -38.36 16.40
N HIS A 234 12.22 -37.51 17.17
CA HIS A 234 11.31 -37.97 18.22
C HIS A 234 10.17 -38.84 17.64
N PRO A 235 9.71 -39.85 18.38
CA PRO A 235 8.64 -40.75 17.96
C PRO A 235 7.22 -40.19 18.19
N LEU A 236 7.12 -39.00 18.80
CA LEU A 236 5.84 -38.36 19.13
C LEU A 236 5.02 -38.03 17.87
N THR A 237 3.81 -38.58 17.80
CA THR A 237 2.81 -38.25 16.79
C THR A 237 1.49 -37.89 17.47
N ALA A 238 0.71 -37.01 16.85
CA ALA A 238 -0.56 -36.57 17.40
C ALA A 238 -1.59 -36.29 16.31
N GLY A 239 -2.83 -36.69 16.56
CA GLY A 239 -4.00 -36.43 15.72
C GLY A 239 -5.12 -35.81 16.55
N LEU A 240 -5.85 -34.87 15.96
CA LEU A 240 -6.99 -34.19 16.54
C LEU A 240 -8.22 -34.43 15.68
N GLU A 241 -9.20 -35.12 16.26
CA GLU A 241 -10.47 -35.40 15.64
C GLU A 241 -11.41 -34.17 15.67
N ALA A 242 -12.43 -34.22 14.82
CA ALA A 242 -13.41 -33.13 14.69
C ALA A 242 -14.31 -32.94 15.93
N ASP A 243 -14.33 -33.89 16.86
CA ASP A 243 -15.02 -33.80 18.14
C ASP A 243 -14.14 -33.24 19.27
N GLY A 244 -12.89 -32.87 18.96
CA GLY A 244 -11.92 -32.39 19.94
C GLY A 244 -11.19 -33.49 20.70
N THR A 245 -11.30 -34.75 20.26
CA THR A 245 -10.49 -35.85 20.79
C THR A 245 -9.07 -35.79 20.25
N LEU A 246 -8.10 -35.69 21.15
CA LEU A 246 -6.67 -35.73 20.85
C LEU A 246 -6.14 -37.14 21.10
N ALA A 247 -5.59 -37.77 20.07
CA ALA A 247 -4.82 -39.00 20.19
C ALA A 247 -3.33 -38.68 20.10
N VAL A 248 -2.54 -39.08 21.09
CA VAL A 248 -1.08 -38.91 21.11
C VAL A 248 -0.40 -40.27 21.26
N THR A 249 0.57 -40.54 20.39
CA THR A 249 1.38 -41.76 20.44
C THR A 249 2.84 -41.39 20.62
N SER A 250 3.52 -42.02 21.59
CA SER A 250 4.96 -41.91 21.83
C SER A 250 5.61 -43.30 21.70
N SER A 251 6.95 -43.39 21.63
CA SER A 251 7.66 -44.67 21.50
C SER A 251 7.49 -45.60 22.71
N THR A 252 7.10 -45.04 23.86
CA THR A 252 7.11 -45.73 25.15
C THR A 252 5.72 -46.02 25.71
N VAL A 253 4.62 -45.54 25.09
CA VAL A 253 3.26 -45.63 25.65
C VAL A 253 2.22 -46.08 24.60
N ARG A 254 1.18 -46.80 25.06
CA ARG A 254 -0.10 -46.97 24.33
C ARG A 254 -0.65 -45.60 23.95
N THR A 255 -1.33 -45.47 22.81
CA THR A 255 -1.98 -44.22 22.41
C THR A 255 -2.84 -43.65 23.55
N GLU A 256 -2.49 -42.45 24.01
CA GLU A 256 -3.25 -41.73 25.02
C GLU A 256 -4.30 -40.86 24.32
N CYS A 257 -5.55 -40.96 24.79
CA CYS A 257 -6.66 -40.19 24.27
C CYS A 257 -7.09 -39.15 25.31
N VAL A 258 -7.04 -37.88 24.93
CA VAL A 258 -7.57 -36.77 25.73
C VAL A 258 -8.80 -36.22 25.04
N VAL A 259 -9.93 -36.19 25.76
CA VAL A 259 -11.22 -35.74 25.22
C VAL A 259 -11.49 -34.30 25.64
N GLY A 260 -12.18 -33.53 24.78
CA GLY A 260 -12.67 -32.20 25.12
C GLY A 260 -11.64 -31.07 24.92
N ILE A 261 -10.64 -31.27 24.06
CA ILE A 261 -9.70 -30.21 23.71
C ILE A 261 -10.43 -29.16 22.87
N ASN A 262 -10.68 -27.99 23.45
CA ASN A 262 -11.49 -26.91 22.84
C ASN A 262 -10.71 -25.61 22.56
N SER A 263 -9.39 -25.63 22.78
CA SER A 263 -8.50 -24.50 22.53
C SER A 263 -7.07 -24.97 22.18
N HIS A 264 -6.34 -24.15 21.43
CA HIS A 264 -4.95 -24.45 21.09
C HIS A 264 -4.03 -24.50 22.32
N LEU A 265 -4.33 -23.74 23.38
CA LEU A 265 -3.56 -23.76 24.62
C LEU A 265 -3.71 -25.11 25.33
N ALA A 266 -4.96 -25.61 25.44
CA ALA A 266 -5.22 -26.93 26.00
C ALA A 266 -4.54 -28.05 25.19
N LEU A 267 -4.52 -27.94 23.85
CA LEU A 267 -3.77 -28.85 22.98
C LEU A 267 -2.26 -28.82 23.27
N GLU A 268 -1.68 -27.62 23.38
CA GLU A 268 -0.25 -27.45 23.65
C GLU A 268 0.15 -28.02 25.01
N ASP A 269 -0.67 -27.79 26.03
CA ASP A 269 -0.45 -28.30 27.39
C ASP A 269 -0.59 -29.82 27.44
N ALA A 270 -1.64 -30.39 26.81
CA ALA A 270 -1.83 -31.84 26.75
C ALA A 270 -0.64 -32.54 26.06
N ILE A 271 -0.20 -32.04 24.91
CA ILE A 271 0.94 -32.63 24.19
C ILE A 271 2.22 -32.54 25.03
N LYS A 272 2.48 -31.42 25.72
CA LYS A 272 3.65 -31.27 26.59
C LYS A 272 3.63 -32.22 27.79
N THR A 273 2.46 -32.43 28.39
CA THR A 273 2.30 -33.37 29.50
C THR A 273 2.58 -34.79 29.06
N ILE A 274 2.05 -35.20 27.90
CA ILE A 274 2.19 -36.57 27.38
C ILE A 274 3.60 -36.86 26.85
N ALA A 275 4.25 -35.86 26.23
CA ALA A 275 5.60 -36.02 25.68
C ALA A 275 6.67 -36.35 26.76
N GLY A 276 6.39 -36.05 28.02
CA GLY A 276 7.27 -36.34 29.14
C GLY A 276 8.59 -35.54 29.12
N GLN A 277 9.62 -36.06 29.78
CA GLN A 277 10.92 -35.38 29.92
C GLN A 277 11.90 -35.67 28.77
N GLU A 278 11.73 -36.77 28.05
CA GLU A 278 12.66 -37.20 26.98
C GLU A 278 12.47 -36.41 25.67
N VAL A 279 11.24 -35.96 25.39
CA VAL A 279 10.91 -35.17 24.20
C VAL A 279 10.54 -33.76 24.62
N LYS A 280 11.45 -32.81 24.40
CA LYS A 280 11.16 -31.40 24.68
C LYS A 280 10.37 -30.78 23.54
N VAL A 281 9.06 -30.67 23.73
CA VAL A 281 8.15 -29.98 22.80
C VAL A 281 8.46 -28.48 22.79
N LEU A 282 9.06 -28.01 21.69
CA LEU A 282 9.37 -26.60 21.50
C LEU A 282 8.12 -25.82 21.08
N ARG A 283 7.25 -26.46 20.28
CA ARG A 283 6.07 -25.81 19.72
C ARG A 283 5.04 -26.81 19.21
N VAL A 284 3.77 -26.50 19.44
CA VAL A 284 2.64 -27.06 18.70
C VAL A 284 2.13 -25.98 17.74
N HIS A 285 1.89 -26.31 16.48
CA HIS A 285 1.40 -25.33 15.51
C HIS A 285 -0.13 -25.19 15.60
N PRO A 286 -0.70 -24.00 15.33
CA PRO A 286 -2.15 -23.78 15.44
C PRO A 286 -2.93 -24.67 14.47
N HIS A 287 -3.71 -25.61 15.00
CA HIS A 287 -4.57 -26.49 14.22
C HIS A 287 -5.84 -25.74 13.77
N PRO A 288 -6.28 -25.80 12.49
CA PRO A 288 -7.45 -25.06 12.01
C PRO A 288 -8.77 -25.42 12.71
N HIS A 289 -8.86 -26.61 13.31
CA HIS A 289 -10.05 -27.01 14.08
C HIS A 289 -10.17 -26.22 15.40
N LEU A 290 -9.04 -25.93 16.06
CA LEU A 290 -9.01 -25.21 17.36
C LEU A 290 -8.59 -23.75 17.23
N SER A 291 -8.18 -23.33 16.04
CA SER A 291 -7.69 -21.99 15.77
C SER A 291 -8.28 -21.49 14.47
N ARG A 292 -8.62 -20.21 14.40
CA ARG A 292 -9.10 -19.57 13.17
C ARG A 292 -7.96 -19.19 12.22
N LEU A 293 -6.75 -19.75 12.40
CA LEU A 293 -5.60 -19.52 11.52
C LEU A 293 -5.27 -20.76 10.68
N VAL A 294 -5.22 -20.58 9.37
CA VAL A 294 -4.77 -21.63 8.44
C VAL A 294 -3.37 -21.30 7.95
N CYS A 295 -2.37 -21.89 8.62
CA CYS A 295 -0.96 -21.63 8.34
C CYS A 295 -0.37 -22.67 7.39
N LEU A 296 -0.37 -22.39 6.09
CA LEU A 296 0.07 -23.38 5.07
C LEU A 296 1.58 -23.56 4.94
N ARG A 297 2.35 -22.72 5.64
CA ARG A 297 3.82 -22.76 5.65
C ARG A 297 4.29 -22.56 7.07
N THR A 298 5.43 -23.11 7.45
CA THR A 298 6.07 -22.92 8.77
C THR A 298 7.58 -22.78 8.61
N ALA A 299 8.13 -21.63 9.04
CA ALA A 299 9.58 -21.38 9.06
C ALA A 299 10.13 -21.27 10.51
N GLY A 300 9.74 -22.18 11.40
CA GLY A 300 10.29 -22.27 12.77
C GLY A 300 10.00 -21.11 13.74
N ARG A 301 9.33 -20.02 13.33
CA ARG A 301 9.11 -18.82 14.19
C ARG A 301 7.70 -18.71 14.77
N ARG A 302 7.59 -18.21 16.01
CA ARG A 302 6.32 -17.91 16.72
C ARG A 302 5.40 -17.05 15.83
N ARG A 303 4.21 -17.56 15.50
CA ARG A 303 3.23 -16.96 14.57
C ARG A 303 2.56 -15.69 15.09
N GLN A 304 2.72 -15.37 16.36
CA GLN A 304 2.22 -14.14 16.94
C GLN A 304 3.18 -12.99 16.64
N HIS A 305 2.92 -12.28 15.54
CA HIS A 305 3.65 -11.07 15.23
C HIS A 305 3.34 -9.96 16.23
N SER A 306 4.38 -9.23 16.64
CA SER A 306 4.22 -8.10 17.57
C SER A 306 3.48 -6.92 16.92
N ARG A 307 2.92 -6.04 17.74
CA ARG A 307 2.36 -4.75 17.27
C ARG A 307 3.38 -3.96 16.43
N LYS A 308 4.67 -4.04 16.75
CA LYS A 308 5.76 -3.37 16.01
C LYS A 308 5.85 -3.86 14.57
N HIS A 309 5.64 -5.15 14.34
CA HIS A 309 5.62 -5.75 13.00
C HIS A 309 4.54 -5.14 12.10
N TYR A 310 3.28 -5.14 12.57
CA TYR A 310 2.17 -4.57 11.81
C TYR A 310 2.28 -3.04 11.65
N LYS A 311 2.79 -2.33 12.67
CA LYS A 311 3.08 -0.88 12.55
C LYS A 311 4.08 -0.60 11.42
N ARG A 312 5.14 -1.41 11.31
CA ARG A 312 6.14 -1.27 10.23
C ARG A 312 5.51 -1.48 8.86
N TYR A 313 4.65 -2.48 8.71
CA TYR A 313 3.93 -2.71 7.45
C TYR A 313 3.03 -1.53 7.06
N VAL A 314 2.23 -1.02 8.01
CA VAL A 314 1.37 0.16 7.77
C VAL A 314 2.20 1.40 7.39
N ARG A 315 3.34 1.63 8.04
CA ARG A 315 4.25 2.73 7.69
C ARG A 315 4.84 2.56 6.29
N TRP A 316 5.27 1.34 5.95
CA TRP A 316 5.76 1.03 4.61
C TRP A 316 4.67 1.27 3.54
N ALA A 317 3.44 0.85 3.81
CA ALA A 317 2.29 1.12 2.94
C ALA A 317 2.03 2.62 2.74
N ALA A 318 2.12 3.41 3.82
CA ALA A 318 1.93 4.85 3.76
C ALA A 318 3.04 5.55 2.96
N ALA A 319 4.29 5.14 3.15
CA ALA A 319 5.43 5.66 2.39
C ALA A 319 5.31 5.35 0.90
N ARG A 320 4.99 4.10 0.55
CA ARG A 320 4.78 3.67 -0.85
C ARG A 320 3.65 4.47 -1.51
N ARG A 321 2.52 4.65 -0.82
CA ARG A 321 1.43 5.50 -1.29
C ARG A 321 1.89 6.94 -1.53
N GLY A 322 2.70 7.50 -0.63
CA GLY A 322 3.27 8.83 -0.76
C GLY A 322 4.09 8.98 -2.05
N ILE A 323 5.00 8.04 -2.29
CA ILE A 323 5.84 8.00 -3.51
C ILE A 323 4.95 7.91 -4.76
N THR A 324 3.98 6.99 -4.79
CA THR A 324 3.08 6.84 -5.94
C THR A 324 2.24 8.09 -6.19
N GLN A 325 1.75 8.75 -5.14
CA GLN A 325 1.01 10.00 -5.27
C GLN A 325 1.89 11.15 -5.77
N GLU A 326 3.14 11.23 -5.32
CA GLU A 326 4.10 12.23 -5.78
C GLU A 326 4.43 12.03 -7.26
N GLN A 327 4.73 10.80 -7.69
CA GLN A 327 4.95 10.46 -9.10
C GLN A 327 3.73 10.80 -9.96
N MET A 328 2.53 10.46 -9.51
CA MET A 328 1.29 10.77 -10.23
C MET A 328 1.08 12.28 -10.38
N ARG A 329 1.40 13.08 -9.35
CA ARG A 329 1.30 14.55 -9.41
C ARG A 329 2.34 15.15 -10.33
N ALA A 330 3.59 14.66 -10.29
CA ALA A 330 4.64 15.08 -11.21
C ALA A 330 4.25 14.79 -12.67
N GLU A 331 3.65 13.63 -12.92
CA GLU A 331 3.18 13.27 -14.26
C GLU A 331 2.04 14.17 -14.75
N LYS A 332 1.11 14.55 -13.87
CA LYS A 332 0.07 15.53 -14.22
C LYS A 332 0.67 16.87 -14.63
N TRP A 333 1.64 17.37 -13.87
CA TRP A 333 2.37 18.58 -14.23
C TRP A 333 3.10 18.44 -15.57
N ARG A 334 3.82 17.33 -15.80
CA ARG A 334 4.55 17.09 -17.05
C ARG A 334 3.64 17.04 -18.28
N LYS A 335 2.45 16.45 -18.15
CA LYS A 335 1.44 16.41 -19.22
C LYS A 335 0.85 17.77 -19.55
N SER A 336 0.81 18.66 -18.57
CA SER A 336 0.21 19.99 -18.66
C SER A 336 1.21 21.04 -19.15
N SER A 337 2.36 21.16 -18.48
CA SER A 337 3.50 21.97 -18.94
C SER A 337 4.82 21.38 -18.43
N ALA A 338 5.69 21.01 -19.38
CA ALA A 338 7.04 20.55 -19.06
C ALA A 338 7.88 21.63 -18.34
N THR A 339 7.70 22.90 -18.71
CA THR A 339 8.42 24.03 -18.13
C THR A 339 8.02 24.29 -16.68
N ALA A 340 6.71 24.28 -16.39
CA ALA A 340 6.22 24.39 -15.01
C ALA A 340 6.64 23.16 -14.16
N ALA A 341 6.62 21.97 -14.75
CA ALA A 341 7.05 20.75 -14.10
C ALA A 341 8.54 20.79 -13.70
N GLU A 342 9.41 21.31 -14.56
CA GLU A 342 10.84 21.50 -14.24
C GLU A 342 11.03 22.46 -13.06
N GLY A 343 10.30 23.58 -13.03
CA GLY A 343 10.31 24.52 -11.91
C GLY A 343 9.87 23.84 -10.60
N LEU A 344 8.69 23.20 -10.59
CA LEU A 344 8.14 22.55 -9.40
C LEU A 344 8.98 21.38 -8.89
N ALA A 345 9.77 20.72 -9.76
CA ALA A 345 10.71 19.68 -9.37
C ALA A 345 11.85 20.23 -8.51
N LYS A 346 12.28 21.49 -8.73
CA LYS A 346 13.32 22.17 -7.95
C LYS A 346 12.79 22.76 -6.63
N LEU A 347 11.50 23.08 -6.57
CA LEU A 347 10.87 23.64 -5.36
C LEU A 347 10.78 22.60 -4.25
N GLU A 348 11.49 22.75 -3.13
CA GLU A 348 11.38 21.87 -1.97
C GLU A 348 10.21 22.23 -1.03
N TRP A 349 9.64 21.23 -0.33
CA TRP A 349 8.54 21.48 0.62
C TRP A 349 8.97 22.38 1.79
N LYS A 350 10.25 22.31 2.17
CA LYS A 350 10.84 23.17 3.21
C LYS A 350 11.00 24.61 2.74
N GLN A 351 11.26 24.84 1.45
CA GLN A 351 11.40 26.19 0.90
C GLN A 351 10.08 26.97 0.99
N ILE A 352 8.93 26.32 0.72
CA ILE A 352 7.60 26.96 0.85
C ILE A 352 7.40 27.56 2.26
N ARG A 353 7.81 26.85 3.31
CA ARG A 353 7.68 27.27 4.72
C ARG A 353 8.71 28.32 5.16
N ARG A 354 9.69 28.62 4.30
CA ARG A 354 10.79 29.55 4.58
C ARG A 354 10.66 30.85 3.80
N ILE A 355 9.57 31.03 3.05
CA ILE A 355 9.33 32.27 2.30
C ILE A 355 8.98 33.35 3.31
N ILE A 356 9.88 34.31 3.44
CA ILE A 356 9.75 35.45 4.34
C ILE A 356 8.52 36.29 3.92
N GLY A 357 7.70 36.70 4.90
CA GLY A 357 6.52 37.52 4.68
C GLY A 357 5.31 36.77 4.09
N LEU A 358 5.42 35.47 3.85
CA LEU A 358 4.30 34.66 3.36
C LEU A 358 3.43 34.17 4.54
N GLY A 359 2.16 34.59 4.56
CA GLY A 359 1.22 34.10 5.58
C GLY A 359 0.72 32.67 5.31
N PRO A 360 0.02 32.04 6.29
CA PRO A 360 -0.45 30.65 6.19
C PRO A 360 -1.32 30.35 4.95
N ARG A 361 -2.12 31.34 4.50
CA ARG A 361 -2.94 31.21 3.28
C ARG A 361 -2.08 31.12 2.01
N GLY A 362 -0.99 31.88 1.95
CA GLY A 362 -0.04 31.84 0.84
C GLY A 362 0.73 30.51 0.81
N GLU A 363 1.17 30.02 1.97
CA GLU A 363 1.79 28.70 2.07
C GLU A 363 0.85 27.59 1.59
N GLN A 364 -0.43 27.64 2.00
CA GLN A 364 -1.44 26.67 1.58
C GLN A 364 -1.64 26.71 0.06
N VAL A 365 -1.61 27.89 -0.54
CA VAL A 365 -1.71 28.07 -1.99
C VAL A 365 -0.56 27.35 -2.70
N LEU A 366 0.68 27.57 -2.27
CA LEU A 366 1.85 26.93 -2.88
C LEU A 366 1.88 25.42 -2.64
N TYR A 367 1.48 24.97 -1.44
CA TYR A 367 1.38 23.54 -1.14
C TYR A 367 0.39 22.86 -2.08
N ARG A 368 -0.80 23.44 -2.25
CA ARG A 368 -1.84 22.90 -3.14
C ARG A 368 -1.42 22.96 -4.61
N LEU A 369 -0.70 24.00 -5.02
CA LEU A 369 -0.17 24.14 -6.37
C LEU A 369 0.75 22.96 -6.68
N ARG A 370 1.82 22.82 -5.89
CA ARG A 370 2.77 21.72 -6.07
C ARG A 370 2.10 20.34 -5.96
N ALA A 371 1.14 20.19 -5.05
CA ALA A 371 0.44 18.92 -4.85
C ALA A 371 -0.64 18.60 -5.90
N TRP A 372 -0.87 19.47 -6.90
CA TRP A 372 -2.01 19.35 -7.84
C TRP A 372 -3.33 19.16 -7.07
N ALA A 373 -3.58 19.98 -6.06
CA ALA A 373 -4.68 19.82 -5.09
C ALA A 373 -5.67 20.98 -5.14
N TYR A 374 -5.91 21.53 -6.33
CA TYR A 374 -6.93 22.56 -6.58
C TYR A 374 -8.19 21.98 -7.22
N SER A 375 -9.32 22.58 -6.87
CA SER A 375 -10.58 22.29 -7.55
C SER A 375 -10.59 22.97 -8.92
N MET A 376 -10.89 22.19 -9.96
CA MET A 376 -11.14 22.66 -11.33
C MET A 376 -12.63 22.90 -11.57
N TYR A 377 -13.46 22.81 -10.52
CA TYR A 377 -14.89 23.03 -10.62
C TYR A 377 -15.18 24.53 -10.76
N ASP A 378 -16.01 24.85 -11.74
CA ASP A 378 -16.58 26.16 -12.04
C ASP A 378 -17.99 26.19 -11.42
N VAL A 379 -18.08 26.80 -10.24
CA VAL A 379 -19.30 26.85 -9.43
C VAL A 379 -20.44 27.57 -10.16
N PRO A 380 -20.24 28.78 -10.73
CA PRO A 380 -21.28 29.48 -11.50
C PRO A 380 -21.94 28.64 -12.59
N ASN A 381 -21.16 27.85 -13.31
CA ASN A 381 -21.65 27.07 -14.46
C ASN A 381 -21.90 25.59 -14.14
N GLY A 382 -21.74 25.17 -12.87
CA GLY A 382 -22.00 23.80 -12.42
C GLY A 382 -21.14 22.71 -13.10
N ARG A 383 -19.98 23.04 -13.67
CA ARG A 383 -19.17 22.13 -14.50
C ARG A 383 -17.68 22.18 -14.16
N LEU A 384 -16.88 21.27 -14.73
CA LEU A 384 -15.42 21.43 -14.72
C LEU A 384 -15.05 22.54 -15.72
N GLY A 385 -14.27 23.53 -15.29
CA GLY A 385 -13.94 24.67 -16.14
C GLY A 385 -13.32 25.87 -15.41
N CYS A 386 -13.24 27.00 -16.11
CA CYS A 386 -12.76 28.26 -15.57
C CYS A 386 -13.89 29.30 -15.54
N PRO A 387 -14.16 29.95 -14.40
CA PRO A 387 -15.31 30.86 -14.25
C PRO A 387 -15.14 32.19 -15.00
N HIS A 388 -13.95 32.49 -15.51
CA HIS A 388 -13.72 33.72 -16.25
C HIS A 388 -14.35 33.60 -17.64
N GLU A 389 -15.11 34.62 -18.05
CA GLU A 389 -15.85 34.67 -19.32
C GLU A 389 -15.00 34.31 -20.55
N HIS A 390 -13.74 34.75 -20.57
CA HIS A 390 -12.81 34.49 -21.68
C HIS A 390 -12.39 33.01 -21.80
N CYS A 391 -12.74 32.18 -20.81
CA CYS A 391 -12.49 30.74 -20.79
C CYS A 391 -13.78 29.91 -20.98
N ALA A 392 -14.92 30.54 -21.33
CA ALA A 392 -16.21 29.84 -21.40
C ALA A 392 -16.24 28.66 -22.39
N HIS A 393 -15.41 28.71 -23.43
CA HIS A 393 -15.29 27.65 -24.44
C HIS A 393 -14.07 26.74 -24.25
N GLU A 394 -13.29 26.94 -23.19
CA GLU A 394 -12.10 26.12 -22.94
C GLU A 394 -12.51 24.74 -22.42
N VAL A 395 -12.10 23.70 -23.14
CA VAL A 395 -12.46 22.31 -22.82
C VAL A 395 -11.39 21.66 -21.95
N ASN A 396 -10.14 22.12 -22.04
CA ASN A 396 -9.00 21.56 -21.32
C ASN A 396 -8.55 22.50 -20.19
N VAL A 397 -9.41 22.67 -19.17
CA VAL A 397 -9.05 23.45 -17.99
C VAL A 397 -8.39 22.56 -16.95
N ASP A 398 -7.09 22.78 -16.74
CA ASP A 398 -6.32 22.14 -15.68
C ASP A 398 -5.71 23.16 -14.70
N VAL A 399 -4.86 22.69 -13.77
CA VAL A 399 -4.23 23.57 -12.76
C VAL A 399 -3.27 24.55 -13.41
N HIS A 400 -2.52 24.16 -14.44
CA HIS A 400 -1.61 25.07 -15.14
C HIS A 400 -2.40 26.14 -15.88
N HIS A 401 -3.49 25.77 -16.56
CA HIS A 401 -4.39 26.72 -17.20
C HIS A 401 -4.84 27.80 -16.20
N ILE A 402 -5.34 27.37 -15.03
CA ILE A 402 -5.81 28.31 -13.98
C ILE A 402 -4.72 29.29 -13.56
N PHE A 403 -3.50 28.80 -13.31
CA PHE A 403 -2.42 29.59 -12.72
C PHE A 403 -1.50 30.28 -13.71
N TRP A 404 -1.60 29.98 -15.01
CA TRP A 404 -0.66 30.49 -16.00
C TRP A 404 -1.32 30.87 -17.32
N GLU A 405 -2.09 29.99 -17.94
CA GLU A 405 -2.59 30.24 -19.30
C GLU A 405 -3.83 31.12 -19.34
N CYS A 406 -4.69 31.05 -18.32
CA CYS A 406 -5.95 31.77 -18.24
C CYS A 406 -5.73 33.28 -18.48
N PRO A 407 -6.53 33.95 -19.34
CA PRO A 407 -6.38 35.38 -19.62
C PRO A 407 -6.36 36.26 -18.36
N ALA A 408 -7.14 35.92 -17.34
CA ALA A 408 -7.12 36.60 -16.05
C ALA A 408 -5.77 36.41 -15.32
N ALA A 409 -5.24 35.19 -15.30
CA ALA A 409 -3.91 34.91 -14.76
C ALA A 409 -2.82 35.66 -15.53
N ARG A 410 -2.89 35.75 -16.88
CA ARG A 410 -1.95 36.55 -17.69
C ARG A 410 -1.96 38.02 -17.31
N LYS A 411 -3.14 38.61 -17.07
CA LYS A 411 -3.28 40.01 -16.64
C LYS A 411 -2.58 40.26 -15.30
N LEU A 412 -2.74 39.36 -14.32
CA LEU A 412 -2.03 39.45 -13.04
C LEU A 412 -0.54 39.16 -13.16
N ARG A 413 -0.17 38.19 -14.00
CA ARG A 413 1.23 37.88 -14.28
C ARG A 413 1.94 39.09 -14.83
N ASN A 414 1.33 39.82 -15.77
CA ASN A 414 1.92 41.03 -16.34
C ASN A 414 2.18 42.10 -15.28
N VAL A 415 1.35 42.24 -14.24
CA VAL A 415 1.60 43.17 -13.12
C VAL A 415 2.88 42.81 -12.37
N PHE A 416 3.08 41.51 -12.09
CA PHE A 416 4.27 41.02 -11.40
C PHE A 416 5.51 41.05 -12.32
N VAL A 417 5.42 40.44 -13.49
CA VAL A 417 6.53 40.17 -14.41
C VAL A 417 7.06 41.43 -15.09
N ALA A 418 6.23 42.44 -15.36
CA ALA A 418 6.67 43.65 -16.07
C ALA A 418 7.82 44.38 -15.36
N GLN A 419 7.87 44.34 -14.02
CA GLN A 419 8.97 44.93 -13.26
C GLN A 419 10.28 44.15 -13.47
N TRP A 420 10.23 42.82 -13.44
CA TRP A 420 11.39 41.95 -13.64
C TRP A 420 11.91 41.98 -15.09
N GLN A 421 11.02 42.07 -16.06
CA GLN A 421 11.39 42.25 -17.47
C GLN A 421 12.11 43.58 -17.70
N ARG A 422 11.64 44.68 -17.08
CA ARG A 422 12.33 45.98 -17.17
C ARG A 422 13.75 45.90 -16.63
N LEU A 423 13.96 45.11 -15.56
CA LEU A 423 15.28 44.87 -14.96
C LEU A 423 16.19 43.94 -15.78
N GLY A 424 15.69 43.39 -16.89
CA GLY A 424 16.47 42.55 -17.84
C GLY A 424 16.23 41.04 -17.71
N MET A 425 15.18 40.59 -17.01
CA MET A 425 14.89 39.16 -16.91
C MET A 425 14.26 38.59 -18.21
N PRO A 426 14.81 37.49 -18.78
CA PRO A 426 14.25 36.88 -19.99
C PRO A 426 12.85 36.28 -19.79
N THR A 427 11.95 36.51 -20.74
CA THR A 427 10.58 35.97 -20.71
C THR A 427 10.53 34.45 -20.79
N ALA A 428 11.47 33.83 -21.52
CA ALA A 428 11.52 32.37 -21.70
C ALA A 428 11.72 31.60 -20.38
N ASP A 429 12.40 32.22 -19.40
CA ASP A 429 12.67 31.60 -18.10
C ASP A 429 11.55 31.82 -17.07
N MET A 430 10.60 32.72 -17.37
CA MET A 430 9.67 33.26 -16.39
C MET A 430 8.75 32.19 -15.79
N GLU A 431 8.26 31.26 -16.61
CA GLU A 431 7.38 30.19 -16.14
C GLU A 431 8.11 29.25 -15.18
N ARG A 432 9.24 28.72 -15.63
CA ARG A 432 10.08 27.82 -14.83
C ARG A 432 10.49 28.49 -13.52
N ALA A 433 10.94 29.75 -13.58
CA ALA A 433 11.35 30.52 -12.41
C ALA A 433 10.20 30.80 -11.43
N CYS A 434 8.99 31.09 -11.93
CA CYS A 434 7.81 31.30 -11.10
C CYS A 434 7.40 30.02 -10.39
N PHE A 435 7.26 28.92 -11.13
CA PHE A 435 6.83 27.63 -10.59
C PHE A 435 7.89 26.98 -9.69
N GLY A 436 9.17 27.29 -9.89
CA GLY A 436 10.26 26.90 -8.99
C GLY A 436 10.46 27.81 -7.78
N LEU A 437 9.85 29.01 -7.78
CA LEU A 437 10.16 30.08 -6.83
C LEU A 437 11.67 30.36 -6.74
N ASP A 438 12.33 30.25 -7.89
CA ASP A 438 13.77 30.31 -8.01
C ASP A 438 14.14 31.34 -9.06
N LEU A 439 15.03 32.27 -8.69
CA LEU A 439 15.49 33.33 -9.57
C LEU A 439 16.75 32.84 -10.26
N PRO A 440 16.77 32.63 -11.60
CA PRO A 440 17.92 32.03 -12.28
C PRO A 440 19.22 32.82 -12.11
N ALA A 441 19.11 34.16 -12.15
CA ALA A 441 20.20 35.08 -11.87
C ALA A 441 19.61 36.44 -11.44
N VAL A 442 20.34 37.17 -10.61
CA VAL A 442 20.01 38.57 -10.29
C VAL A 442 20.12 39.40 -11.59
N PRO A 443 19.06 40.11 -12.01
CA PRO A 443 19.10 40.89 -13.24
C PRO A 443 20.21 41.95 -13.25
N GLY A 444 20.90 42.12 -14.38
CA GLY A 444 22.08 42.98 -14.51
C GLY A 444 21.86 44.43 -14.08
N GLN A 445 20.67 44.99 -14.34
CA GLN A 445 20.35 46.37 -13.94
C GLN A 445 20.35 46.56 -12.41
N ILE A 446 20.06 45.52 -11.63
CA ILE A 446 20.15 45.60 -10.17
C ILE A 446 21.61 45.78 -9.76
N TRP A 447 22.53 45.09 -10.43
CA TRP A 447 23.97 45.24 -10.20
C TRP A 447 24.50 46.59 -10.63
N GLU A 448 24.03 47.13 -11.75
CA GLU A 448 24.40 48.48 -12.20
C GLU A 448 24.01 49.55 -11.18
N VAL A 449 22.76 49.50 -10.68
CA VAL A 449 22.26 50.42 -9.65
C VAL A 449 23.03 50.21 -8.33
N ALA A 450 23.28 48.96 -7.94
CA ALA A 450 24.07 48.66 -6.74
C ALA A 450 25.50 49.19 -6.84
N ALA A 451 26.16 49.03 -7.99
CA ALA A 451 27.51 49.54 -8.23
C ALA A 451 27.57 51.06 -8.13
N GLN A 452 26.60 51.77 -8.72
CA GLN A 452 26.47 53.22 -8.60
C GLN A 452 26.30 53.66 -7.13
N HIS A 453 25.50 52.93 -6.35
CA HIS A 453 25.34 53.20 -4.92
C HIS A 453 26.59 52.90 -4.09
N LYS A 454 27.29 51.79 -4.36
CA LYS A 454 28.57 51.45 -3.71
C LYS A 454 29.63 52.53 -3.96
N LEU A 455 29.76 52.99 -5.21
CA LEU A 455 30.64 54.09 -5.61
C LEU A 455 30.29 55.39 -4.87
N ARG A 456 28.99 55.72 -4.77
CA ARG A 456 28.53 56.93 -4.07
C ARG A 456 28.78 56.89 -2.56
N LEU A 457 28.76 55.72 -1.94
CA LEU A 457 28.89 55.53 -0.50
C LEU A 457 30.29 55.05 -0.05
N ALA A 458 31.25 54.90 -0.98
CA ALA A 458 32.59 54.39 -0.74
C ALA A 458 32.63 53.02 0.01
N ILE A 459 31.69 52.13 -0.30
CA ILE A 459 31.56 50.81 0.35
C ILE A 459 32.44 49.79 -0.39
N VAL A 460 33.36 49.14 0.33
CA VAL A 460 34.30 48.11 -0.18
C VAL A 460 33.90 46.68 0.26
N ASP A 461 32.68 46.51 0.79
CA ASP A 461 32.26 45.26 1.43
C ASP A 461 31.72 44.22 0.42
N GLU A 462 32.40 43.08 0.33
CA GLU A 462 31.98 41.90 -0.45
C GLU A 462 30.69 41.26 0.10
N SER A 463 30.37 41.45 1.38
CA SER A 463 29.15 40.93 2.02
C SER A 463 27.87 41.56 1.45
N LEU A 464 28.00 42.71 0.79
CA LEU A 464 26.88 43.42 0.15
C LEU A 464 26.36 42.68 -1.09
N ASP A 465 27.20 41.92 -1.81
CA ASP A 465 26.75 41.15 -2.98
C ASP A 465 25.93 39.92 -2.57
N GLU A 466 26.35 39.23 -1.49
CA GLU A 466 25.54 38.17 -0.88
C GLU A 466 24.20 38.72 -0.39
N TYR A 467 24.20 39.91 0.23
CA TYR A 467 23.01 40.58 0.71
C TYR A 467 22.03 40.95 -0.42
N ILE A 468 22.53 41.59 -1.48
CA ILE A 468 21.73 41.97 -2.66
C ILE A 468 21.13 40.72 -3.32
N THR A 469 21.92 39.65 -3.43
CA THR A 469 21.45 38.37 -3.98
C THR A 469 20.31 37.81 -3.14
N ALA A 470 20.51 37.68 -1.82
CA ALA A 470 19.50 37.16 -0.91
C ALA A 470 18.22 38.01 -0.87
N LEU A 471 18.36 39.34 -0.92
CA LEU A 471 17.23 40.27 -0.96
C LEU A 471 16.44 40.13 -2.26
N THR A 472 17.14 40.08 -3.40
CA THR A 472 16.52 39.95 -4.72
C THR A 472 15.81 38.61 -4.87
N GLU A 473 16.43 37.51 -4.45
CA GLU A 473 15.80 36.20 -4.38
C GLU A 473 14.57 36.19 -3.46
N GLY A 474 14.65 36.88 -2.32
CA GLY A 474 13.53 37.07 -1.40
C GLY A 474 12.36 37.75 -2.10
N CYS A 475 12.60 38.91 -2.71
CA CYS A 475 11.61 39.66 -3.49
C CYS A 475 10.99 38.82 -4.62
N TRP A 476 11.81 38.04 -5.34
CA TRP A 476 11.32 37.12 -6.35
C TRP A 476 10.34 36.08 -5.76
N ARG A 477 10.77 35.37 -4.70
CA ARG A 477 10.00 34.31 -4.05
C ARG A 477 8.66 34.82 -3.52
N ILE A 478 8.66 35.93 -2.77
CA ILE A 478 7.40 36.49 -2.25
C ILE A 478 6.53 37.03 -3.38
N GLY A 479 7.11 37.61 -4.43
CA GLY A 479 6.38 38.12 -5.58
C GLY A 479 5.65 37.02 -6.34
N ALA A 480 6.34 35.93 -6.68
CA ALA A 480 5.75 34.77 -7.33
C ALA A 480 4.68 34.10 -6.46
N ALA A 481 4.90 34.00 -5.14
CA ALA A 481 3.91 33.48 -4.21
C ALA A 481 2.64 34.35 -4.14
N LEU A 482 2.79 35.68 -4.07
CA LEU A 482 1.68 36.63 -4.07
C LEU A 482 0.92 36.62 -5.40
N TYR A 483 1.62 36.44 -6.52
CA TYR A 483 1.00 36.22 -7.83
C TYR A 483 0.08 35.01 -7.81
N PHE A 484 0.58 33.81 -7.44
CA PHE A 484 -0.26 32.61 -7.39
C PHE A 484 -1.44 32.78 -6.43
N HIS A 485 -1.21 33.40 -5.27
CA HIS A 485 -2.27 33.68 -4.32
C HIS A 485 -3.34 34.62 -4.89
N ALA A 486 -2.95 35.66 -5.63
CA ALA A 486 -3.88 36.59 -6.27
C ALA A 486 -4.72 35.91 -7.37
N VAL A 487 -4.10 35.05 -8.18
CA VAL A 487 -4.81 34.26 -9.21
C VAL A 487 -5.86 33.35 -8.57
N TRP A 488 -5.48 32.60 -7.54
CA TRP A 488 -6.43 31.73 -6.85
C TRP A 488 -7.56 32.52 -6.17
N ARG A 489 -7.23 33.66 -5.55
CA ARG A 489 -8.23 34.52 -4.90
C ARG A 489 -9.26 35.07 -5.89
N TRP A 490 -8.81 35.53 -7.06
CA TRP A 490 -9.71 35.99 -8.11
C TRP A 490 -10.67 34.90 -8.55
N ARG A 491 -10.15 33.69 -8.81
CA ARG A 491 -10.98 32.55 -9.18
C ARG A 491 -12.06 32.25 -8.12
N VAL A 492 -11.68 32.19 -6.83
CA VAL A 492 -12.61 31.84 -5.75
C VAL A 492 -13.67 32.91 -5.51
N GLN A 493 -13.40 34.18 -5.84
CA GLN A 493 -14.41 35.24 -5.70
C GLN A 493 -15.61 35.05 -6.62
N HIS A 494 -15.47 34.33 -7.73
CA HIS A 494 -16.61 33.91 -8.55
C HIS A 494 -17.55 32.89 -7.86
N PHE A 495 -17.25 32.41 -6.64
CA PHE A 495 -18.13 31.48 -5.92
C PHE A 495 -19.29 32.20 -5.20
N ASP A 496 -19.26 33.52 -5.15
CA ASP A 496 -20.28 34.35 -4.52
C ASP A 496 -20.48 35.61 -5.37
N ASP A 497 -21.69 35.81 -5.85
CA ASP A 497 -22.10 36.86 -6.79
C ASP A 497 -21.95 38.27 -6.20
N THR A 498 -21.76 38.40 -4.88
CA THR A 498 -21.54 39.68 -4.20
C THR A 498 -20.09 40.18 -4.24
N ASN A 499 -19.15 39.34 -4.67
CA ASN A 499 -17.74 39.70 -4.73
C ASN A 499 -17.40 40.60 -5.93
N ASN A 500 -16.45 41.52 -5.72
CA ASN A 500 -15.87 42.29 -6.82
C ASN A 500 -14.87 41.44 -7.62
N VAL A 501 -15.29 40.96 -8.79
CA VAL A 501 -14.49 40.15 -9.72
C VAL A 501 -13.83 40.96 -10.84
N THR A 502 -13.80 42.29 -10.72
CA THR A 502 -13.25 43.16 -11.77
C THR A 502 -11.73 43.04 -11.89
N VAL A 503 -11.25 43.10 -13.13
CA VAL A 503 -9.83 43.01 -13.48
C VAL A 503 -8.99 44.07 -12.74
N GLU A 504 -9.46 45.32 -12.71
CA GLU A 504 -8.70 46.42 -12.11
C GLU A 504 -8.60 46.30 -10.59
N HIS A 505 -9.65 45.82 -9.90
CA HIS A 505 -9.60 45.52 -8.48
C HIS A 505 -8.45 44.56 -8.16
N HIS A 506 -8.35 43.45 -8.90
CA HIS A 506 -7.33 42.44 -8.67
C HIS A 506 -5.91 42.89 -9.03
N LYS A 507 -5.75 43.66 -10.12
CA LYS A 507 -4.45 44.24 -10.50
C LYS A 507 -3.94 45.20 -9.41
N LEU A 508 -4.79 46.09 -8.93
CA LEU A 508 -4.45 47.05 -7.86
C LEU A 508 -4.10 46.33 -6.55
N MET A 509 -4.89 45.34 -6.16
CA MET A 509 -4.64 44.54 -4.97
C MET A 509 -3.31 43.78 -5.05
N LEU A 510 -2.99 43.19 -6.20
CA LEU A 510 -1.70 42.52 -6.41
C LEU A 510 -0.55 43.53 -6.35
N ALA A 511 -0.65 44.66 -7.05
CA ALA A 511 0.38 45.70 -7.05
C ALA A 511 0.68 46.23 -5.63
N TYR A 512 -0.37 46.48 -4.84
CA TYR A 512 -0.25 46.88 -3.44
C TYR A 512 0.46 45.82 -2.60
N ARG A 513 0.08 44.54 -2.75
CA ARG A 513 0.69 43.43 -2.01
C ARG A 513 2.15 43.20 -2.40
N LEU A 514 2.49 43.35 -3.67
CA LEU A 514 3.88 43.26 -4.14
C LEU A 514 4.73 44.36 -3.53
N ARG A 515 4.26 45.62 -3.56
CA ARG A 515 4.95 46.75 -2.94
C ARG A 515 5.23 46.48 -1.45
N GLN A 516 4.21 46.10 -0.70
CA GLN A 516 4.34 45.78 0.73
C GLN A 516 5.25 44.58 0.99
N GLY A 517 5.20 43.55 0.14
CA GLY A 517 6.09 42.40 0.24
C GLY A 517 7.56 42.78 0.03
N TYR A 518 7.85 43.62 -0.96
CA TYR A 518 9.20 44.07 -1.28
C TYR A 518 9.74 45.05 -0.24
N GLU A 519 8.91 46.01 0.19
CA GLU A 519 9.25 46.95 1.26
C GLU A 519 9.64 46.21 2.54
N ASN A 520 8.98 45.10 2.88
CA ASN A 520 9.29 44.39 4.12
C ASN A 520 10.51 43.45 4.01
N MET A 521 11.01 43.14 2.80
CA MET A 521 12.09 42.14 2.65
C MET A 521 13.41 42.54 3.31
N HIS A 522 13.77 43.83 3.26
CA HIS A 522 15.02 44.33 3.86
C HIS A 522 15.02 44.26 5.39
N VAL A 523 13.85 44.20 6.03
CA VAL A 523 13.70 44.06 7.49
C VAL A 523 14.11 42.65 7.94
N TYR A 524 13.84 41.65 7.10
CA TYR A 524 13.97 40.24 7.44
C TYR A 524 15.24 39.60 6.87
N VAL A 525 15.74 40.06 5.73
CA VAL A 525 17.05 39.69 5.20
C VAL A 525 18.09 40.59 5.87
N ARG A 526 19.05 40.00 6.60
CA ARG A 526 20.12 40.75 7.27
C ARG A 526 21.49 40.33 6.73
N PRO A 527 22.47 41.26 6.66
CA PRO A 527 23.86 40.90 6.42
C PRO A 527 24.36 39.98 7.54
N ARG A 528 25.17 38.96 7.19
CA ARG A 528 25.82 38.11 8.20
C ARG A 528 26.72 38.99 9.07
N GLY A 529 26.38 39.14 10.36
CA GLY A 529 27.15 39.93 11.33
C GLY A 529 26.36 40.98 12.12
N ALA A 530 25.13 41.33 11.71
CA ALA A 530 24.33 42.35 12.40
C ALA A 530 23.50 41.76 13.58
N GLN A 531 23.86 42.09 14.82
CA GLN A 531 23.08 41.74 16.02
C GLN A 531 21.65 42.34 15.99
N ARG A 532 20.71 41.69 16.69
CA ARG A 532 19.34 42.22 16.88
C ARG A 532 19.41 43.58 17.61
N PRO A 533 18.74 44.64 17.13
CA PRO A 533 18.30 45.69 18.04
C PRO A 533 17.32 45.04 19.01
N THR A 534 17.70 44.97 20.27
CA THR A 534 16.80 44.63 21.37
C THR A 534 15.71 45.68 21.44
N GLY A 535 14.50 45.32 21.01
CA GLY A 535 13.31 46.14 21.22
C GLY A 535 12.49 46.34 19.96
N LEU A 536 11.78 45.31 19.52
CA LEU A 536 10.47 45.39 18.86
C LEU A 536 9.90 43.97 18.85
N GLN A 537 8.90 43.74 19.70
CA GLN A 537 8.15 42.48 19.72
C GLN A 537 7.28 42.35 18.47
N PRO A 538 7.12 41.14 17.90
CA PRO A 538 6.26 40.92 16.75
C PRO A 538 4.79 40.83 17.15
N TRP A 539 3.92 41.49 16.38
CA TRP A 539 2.48 41.23 16.30
C TRP A 539 2.19 40.20 15.21
#